data_AF-A0A496WT09-F1
#
_entry.id   AF-A0A496WT09-F1
#
_cell.length_a   1.000
_cell.length_b   1.000
_cell.length_c   1.000
_cell.angle_alpha   90.00
_cell.angle_beta   90.00
_cell.angle_gamma   90.00
#
_symmetry.space_group_name_H-M   'P 1'
#
loop_
_entity.id
_entity.type
_entity.pdbx_description
1 polymer ?
#
loop_
_entity_poly.entity_id
_entity_poly.type
_entity_poly.pdbx_seq_one_letter_code
_entity_poly.pdbx_strand_id
1 'polypeptide(L)'
;AIDAGIDAEVRHILHTIRELDQEVSEGWPKIPVSTGLTLPVLSGTSGSRADKRLSSGTFCVGDAIVAVQAPQALFREIVLPLLGHLMSEHQPQHQSEPHLRIRITRQEQEYHLGINDQQISPDSRDALIERVMFEILEVAYRVKPKLAVLHAAAIASNKAALLFIGSQGSGKSTLVASLCAGGAIYLADDLCPLDKSGCLVPVPAPQAIKEGSWPILGKLYPQLLKSPIYQRFGRSVRYLAPAAPDPDNWLRTWPVKALVFPVYRPQGPALIENLDAMQKLSYLGQSNSLRGSAELSELLAWLQGKPAFRLQYSHVDDAEALLRNYQLI
;
A
#
# COMPACT_ATOMS: atom_id res chain seq x y z
N ALA A 1 39.47 -13.67 -5.74
CA ALA A 1 38.84 -14.17 -4.50
C ALA A 1 37.81 -13.17 -3.95
N ILE A 2 38.16 -11.89 -3.78
CA ILE A 2 37.26 -10.83 -3.29
C ILE A 2 36.06 -10.59 -4.25
N ASP A 3 36.30 -10.47 -5.56
CA ASP A 3 35.21 -10.29 -6.55
C ASP A 3 34.23 -11.45 -6.62
N ALA A 4 34.69 -12.69 -6.41
CA ALA A 4 33.82 -13.86 -6.40
C ALA A 4 32.92 -13.93 -5.15
N GLY A 5 33.39 -13.36 -4.02
CA GLY A 5 32.61 -13.24 -2.79
C GLY A 5 31.51 -12.18 -2.90
N ILE A 6 31.84 -11.02 -3.48
CA ILE A 6 30.87 -9.93 -3.75
C ILE A 6 29.80 -10.41 -4.74
N ASP A 7 30.18 -11.12 -5.79
CA ASP A 7 29.22 -11.63 -6.79
C ASP A 7 28.30 -12.73 -6.20
N ALA A 8 28.80 -13.57 -5.29
CA ALA A 8 27.97 -14.55 -4.57
C ALA A 8 27.00 -13.89 -3.57
N GLU A 9 27.44 -12.88 -2.83
CA GLU A 9 26.62 -12.13 -1.87
C GLU A 9 25.51 -11.34 -2.58
N VAL A 10 25.86 -10.67 -3.69
CA VAL A 10 24.90 -9.99 -4.56
C VAL A 10 23.89 -11.01 -5.10
N ARG A 11 24.32 -12.15 -5.66
CA ARG A 11 23.39 -13.20 -6.13
C ARG A 11 22.49 -13.74 -5.03
N HIS A 12 22.98 -13.89 -3.80
CA HIS A 12 22.18 -14.34 -2.67
C HIS A 12 21.11 -13.30 -2.28
N ILE A 13 21.49 -12.03 -2.13
CA ILE A 13 20.55 -10.92 -1.90
C ILE A 13 19.48 -10.88 -3.00
N LEU A 14 19.90 -11.05 -4.27
CA LEU A 14 19.02 -11.07 -5.42
C LEU A 14 18.10 -12.30 -5.47
N HIS A 15 18.53 -13.44 -4.94
CA HIS A 15 17.70 -14.64 -4.79
C HIS A 15 16.62 -14.45 -3.73
N THR A 16 16.99 -13.94 -2.54
CA THR A 16 16.04 -13.61 -1.48
C THR A 16 14.98 -12.64 -1.97
N ILE A 17 15.38 -11.64 -2.76
CA ILE A 17 14.48 -10.68 -3.42
C ILE A 17 13.45 -11.35 -4.35
N ARG A 18 13.78 -12.48 -5.00
CA ARG A 18 12.89 -13.20 -5.94
C ARG A 18 11.93 -14.19 -5.26
N GLU A 19 12.31 -14.83 -4.15
CA GLU A 19 11.46 -15.80 -3.44
C GLU A 19 10.24 -15.15 -2.76
N LEU A 20 10.34 -13.86 -2.43
CA LEU A 20 9.32 -13.12 -1.67
C LEU A 20 8.03 -12.78 -2.43
N ASP A 21 8.04 -12.93 -3.77
CA ASP A 21 6.82 -12.86 -4.60
C ASP A 21 5.90 -14.08 -4.36
N GLN A 22 6.41 -15.13 -3.70
CA GLN A 22 5.68 -16.38 -3.43
C GLN A 22 5.03 -16.41 -2.04
N GLU A 23 5.73 -15.99 -0.97
CA GLU A 23 5.26 -16.12 0.43
C GLU A 23 3.98 -15.32 0.73
N VAL A 24 3.76 -14.16 0.10
CA VAL A 24 2.54 -13.37 0.30
C VAL A 24 1.30 -14.07 -0.29
N SER A 25 1.50 -15.03 -1.18
CA SER A 25 0.43 -15.80 -1.83
C SER A 25 0.08 -17.13 -1.16
N GLU A 26 0.83 -17.56 -0.14
CA GLU A 26 0.64 -18.91 0.41
C GLU A 26 -0.66 -19.11 1.21
N GLY A 27 -1.40 -18.03 1.52
CA GLY A 27 -2.67 -18.10 2.24
C GLY A 27 -3.94 -17.99 1.39
N TRP A 28 -3.84 -17.54 0.14
CA TRP A 28 -5.00 -17.09 -0.63
C TRP A 28 -4.82 -17.35 -2.14
N PRO A 29 -5.83 -17.90 -2.85
CA PRO A 29 -5.73 -18.15 -4.28
C PRO A 29 -5.46 -16.85 -5.04
N LYS A 30 -4.46 -16.85 -5.94
CA LYS A 30 -4.13 -15.72 -6.82
C LYS A 30 -5.30 -15.48 -7.78
N ILE A 31 -5.80 -14.26 -7.83
CA ILE A 31 -6.90 -13.88 -8.73
C ILE A 31 -6.31 -13.23 -9.99
N PRO A 32 -6.58 -13.75 -11.20
CA PRO A 32 -6.18 -13.10 -12.43
C PRO A 32 -6.91 -11.77 -12.62
N VAL A 33 -6.19 -10.74 -13.06
CA VAL A 33 -6.78 -9.45 -13.47
C VAL A 33 -7.59 -9.71 -14.75
N SER A 34 -8.91 -9.72 -14.65
CA SER A 34 -9.80 -10.00 -15.79
C SER A 34 -9.87 -8.80 -16.73
N THR A 35 -9.72 -9.04 -18.03
CA THR A 35 -10.11 -8.09 -19.07
C THR A 35 -11.42 -8.59 -19.70
N GLY A 36 -12.51 -7.86 -19.47
CA GLY A 36 -13.82 -8.21 -19.99
C GLY A 36 -14.56 -9.26 -19.16
N LEU A 37 -15.83 -8.98 -18.85
CA LEU A 37 -16.99 -9.90 -18.85
C LEU A 37 -18.02 -9.62 -17.74
N THR A 38 -19.26 -9.93 -18.11
CA THR A 38 -20.54 -9.68 -17.44
C THR A 38 -20.82 -10.63 -16.27
N LEU A 39 -21.35 -10.08 -15.17
CA LEU A 39 -21.84 -10.84 -14.02
C LEU A 39 -22.98 -11.81 -14.40
N PRO A 40 -23.06 -13.01 -13.81
CA PRO A 40 -24.32 -13.72 -13.71
C PRO A 40 -25.28 -12.92 -12.82
N VAL A 41 -26.47 -12.65 -13.32
CA VAL A 41 -27.59 -12.19 -12.49
C VAL A 41 -28.03 -13.37 -11.64
N LEU A 42 -27.56 -13.45 -10.39
CA LEU A 42 -28.13 -14.38 -9.41
C LEU A 42 -29.41 -13.75 -8.82
N SER A 43 -30.54 -14.27 -9.29
CA SER A 43 -31.86 -14.11 -8.69
C SER A 43 -31.89 -14.76 -7.29
N GLY A 44 -32.20 -13.98 -6.25
CA GLY A 44 -32.44 -14.54 -4.92
C GLY A 44 -32.36 -13.53 -3.79
N THR A 45 -33.41 -12.74 -3.59
CA THR A 45 -33.59 -11.98 -2.34
C THR A 45 -34.48 -12.79 -1.38
N SER A 46 -33.89 -13.53 -0.46
CA SER A 46 -34.57 -14.00 0.75
C SER A 46 -33.91 -13.39 1.99
N GLY A 47 -34.02 -12.06 2.08
CA GLY A 47 -33.68 -11.27 3.26
C GLY A 47 -34.77 -10.22 3.48
N SER A 48 -35.03 -9.87 4.74
CA SER A 48 -36.11 -8.96 5.13
C SER A 48 -36.06 -7.62 4.36
N ARG A 49 -37.21 -6.99 4.13
CA ARG A 49 -37.37 -5.79 3.27
C ARG A 49 -36.44 -4.61 3.59
N ALA A 50 -35.82 -4.55 4.77
CA ALA A 50 -34.92 -3.48 5.18
C ALA A 50 -33.48 -3.62 4.64
N ASP A 51 -33.04 -4.82 4.27
CA ASP A 51 -31.65 -5.10 3.83
C ASP A 51 -31.45 -5.07 2.29
N LYS A 52 -32.49 -4.71 1.53
CA LYS A 52 -32.50 -4.88 0.06
C LYS A 52 -31.91 -3.71 -0.73
N ARG A 53 -31.59 -2.56 -0.11
CA ARG A 53 -31.02 -1.42 -0.85
C ARG A 53 -29.52 -1.64 -1.06
N LEU A 54 -29.14 -1.95 -2.30
CA LEU A 54 -27.75 -2.06 -2.72
C LEU A 54 -27.15 -0.66 -2.95
N SER A 55 -25.94 -0.47 -2.47
CA SER A 55 -25.08 0.66 -2.79
C SER A 55 -23.93 0.20 -3.68
N SER A 56 -23.46 1.09 -4.54
CA SER A 56 -22.30 0.86 -5.40
C SER A 56 -21.40 2.08 -5.41
N GLY A 57 -20.09 1.86 -5.54
CA GLY A 57 -19.11 2.91 -5.76
C GLY A 57 -18.01 2.44 -6.71
N THR A 58 -17.42 3.40 -7.41
CA THR A 58 -16.24 3.21 -8.23
C THR A 58 -15.08 3.96 -7.59
N PHE A 59 -13.95 3.28 -7.44
CA PHE A 59 -12.79 3.77 -6.73
C PHE A 59 -11.57 3.70 -7.64
N CYS A 60 -10.77 4.76 -7.63
CA CYS A 60 -9.52 4.84 -8.37
C CYS A 60 -8.35 4.57 -7.44
N VAL A 61 -7.57 3.53 -7.72
CA VAL A 61 -6.43 3.10 -6.89
C VAL A 61 -5.21 2.91 -7.79
N GLY A 62 -4.34 3.91 -7.83
CA GLY A 62 -3.29 4.01 -8.84
C GLY A 62 -3.87 4.01 -10.25
N ASP A 63 -3.40 3.08 -11.10
CA ASP A 63 -3.92 2.91 -12.45
C ASP A 63 -5.22 2.07 -12.51
N ALA A 64 -5.66 1.49 -11.38
CA ALA A 64 -6.78 0.57 -11.35
C ALA A 64 -8.11 1.27 -11.06
N ILE A 65 -9.15 0.71 -11.67
CA ILE A 65 -10.56 1.05 -11.44
C ILE A 65 -11.19 -0.13 -10.70
N VAL A 66 -11.67 0.11 -9.48
CA VAL A 66 -12.31 -0.89 -8.63
C VAL A 66 -13.79 -0.55 -8.50
N ALA A 67 -14.68 -1.48 -8.82
CA ALA A 67 -16.11 -1.34 -8.58
C ALA A 67 -16.50 -2.18 -7.37
N VAL A 68 -17.13 -1.56 -6.37
CA VAL A 68 -17.61 -2.26 -5.16
C VAL A 68 -19.12 -2.14 -5.08
N GLN A 69 -19.80 -3.25 -4.83
CA GLN A 69 -21.24 -3.29 -4.56
C GLN A 69 -21.50 -4.03 -3.25
N ALA A 70 -22.37 -3.48 -2.40
CA ALA A 70 -22.77 -4.10 -1.14
C ALA A 70 -24.15 -3.60 -0.67
N PRO A 71 -24.86 -4.33 0.21
CA PRO A 71 -25.96 -3.77 0.99
C PRO A 71 -25.55 -2.45 1.65
N GLN A 72 -26.46 -1.47 1.70
CA GLN A 72 -26.16 -0.11 2.13
C GLN A 72 -25.46 -0.03 3.50
N ALA A 73 -25.86 -0.86 4.45
CA ALA A 73 -25.23 -0.94 5.78
C ALA A 73 -23.76 -1.37 5.68
N LEU A 74 -23.47 -2.49 5.00
CA LEU A 74 -22.10 -2.97 4.80
C LEU A 74 -21.26 -1.99 4.00
N PHE A 75 -21.84 -1.35 2.98
CA PHE A 75 -21.15 -0.32 2.21
C PHE A 75 -20.72 0.86 3.09
N ARG A 76 -21.60 1.33 3.98
CA ARG A 76 -21.31 2.44 4.90
C ARG A 76 -20.32 2.05 6.00
N GLU A 77 -20.39 0.82 6.50
CA GLU A 77 -19.59 0.36 7.64
C GLU A 77 -18.22 -0.20 7.27
N ILE A 78 -18.04 -0.69 6.05
CA ILE A 78 -16.80 -1.34 5.60
C ILE A 78 -16.17 -0.57 4.45
N VAL A 79 -16.94 -0.27 3.40
CA VAL A 79 -16.37 0.28 2.16
C VAL A 79 -16.00 1.75 2.33
N LEU A 80 -16.92 2.60 2.77
CA LEU A 80 -16.67 4.04 2.91
C LEU A 80 -15.53 4.40 3.88
N PRO A 81 -15.39 3.77 5.06
CA PRO A 81 -14.30 4.09 5.98
C PRO A 81 -12.91 3.72 5.43
N LEU A 82 -12.83 2.75 4.52
CA LEU A 82 -11.57 2.27 3.95
C LEU A 82 -11.22 2.94 2.63
N LEU A 83 -12.22 3.18 1.77
CA LEU A 83 -12.02 3.57 0.37
C LEU A 83 -12.72 4.88 0.01
N GLY A 84 -13.46 5.50 0.93
CA GLY A 84 -14.29 6.68 0.62
C GLY A 84 -13.51 7.83 -0.01
N HIS A 85 -12.25 8.03 0.38
CA HIS A 85 -11.37 9.05 -0.20
C HIS A 85 -10.89 8.75 -1.62
N LEU A 86 -11.06 7.51 -2.09
CA LEU A 86 -10.71 7.04 -3.43
C LEU A 86 -11.93 7.02 -4.36
N MET A 87 -13.11 7.34 -3.84
CA MET A 87 -14.36 7.29 -4.59
C MET A 87 -14.33 8.36 -5.69
N SER A 88 -14.50 7.92 -6.94
CA SER A 88 -14.61 8.83 -8.07
C SER A 88 -16.03 9.40 -8.14
N GLU A 89 -16.17 10.73 -8.13
CA GLU A 89 -17.45 11.42 -8.34
C GLU A 89 -17.92 11.30 -9.80
N HIS A 90 -16.98 11.07 -10.72
CA HIS A 90 -17.27 10.84 -12.12
C HIS A 90 -17.20 9.35 -12.43
N GLN A 91 -18.31 8.77 -12.90
CA GLN A 91 -18.21 7.54 -13.70
C GLN A 91 -17.29 7.87 -14.88
N PRO A 92 -16.26 7.05 -15.16
CA PRO A 92 -15.34 7.34 -16.25
C PRO A 92 -16.15 7.59 -17.53
N GLN A 93 -16.03 8.80 -18.09
CA GLN A 93 -16.77 9.24 -19.28
C GLN A 93 -16.40 8.46 -20.56
N HIS A 94 -15.51 7.47 -20.44
CA HIS A 94 -15.27 6.43 -21.42
C HIS A 94 -15.30 5.04 -20.75
N GLN A 95 -15.95 4.11 -21.43
CA GLN A 95 -16.20 2.69 -21.16
C GLN A 95 -14.98 1.83 -20.74
N SER A 96 -14.19 2.22 -19.74
CA SER A 96 -13.22 1.29 -19.16
C SER A 96 -13.95 0.39 -18.17
N GLU A 97 -14.08 -0.89 -18.52
CA GLU A 97 -14.54 -1.90 -17.55
C GLU A 97 -13.67 -1.84 -16.28
N PRO A 98 -14.26 -2.02 -15.08
CA PRO A 98 -13.48 -2.09 -13.85
C PRO A 98 -12.51 -3.28 -13.92
N HIS A 99 -11.28 -3.04 -13.48
CA HIS A 99 -10.22 -4.04 -13.41
C HIS A 99 -10.46 -5.04 -12.27
N LEU A 100 -11.21 -4.62 -11.24
CA LEU A 100 -11.61 -5.43 -10.10
C LEU A 100 -13.07 -5.13 -9.75
N ARG A 101 -13.89 -6.17 -9.69
CA ARG A 101 -15.28 -6.10 -9.21
C ARG A 101 -15.36 -6.82 -7.87
N ILE A 102 -15.81 -6.11 -6.84
CA ILE A 102 -16.01 -6.64 -5.50
C ILE A 102 -17.50 -6.58 -5.17
N ARG A 103 -18.05 -7.70 -4.71
CA ARG A 103 -19.40 -7.77 -4.14
C ARG A 103 -19.35 -8.29 -2.73
N ILE A 104 -19.82 -7.51 -1.78
CA ILE A 104 -19.91 -7.91 -0.38
C ILE A 104 -21.37 -8.15 -0.04
N THR A 105 -21.68 -9.32 0.50
CA THR A 105 -23.01 -9.62 1.04
C THR A 105 -22.87 -10.32 2.38
N ARG A 106 -23.96 -10.36 3.14
CA ARG A 106 -24.05 -11.11 4.39
C ARG A 106 -25.36 -11.87 4.40
N GLN A 107 -25.32 -13.16 4.67
CA GLN A 107 -26.49 -14.00 4.89
C GLN A 107 -26.38 -14.55 6.31
N GLU A 108 -27.40 -14.29 7.13
CA GLU A 108 -27.38 -14.63 8.55
C GLU A 108 -26.13 -14.05 9.26
N GLN A 109 -25.19 -14.90 9.66
CA GLN A 109 -23.93 -14.50 10.30
C GLN A 109 -22.70 -14.63 9.40
N GLU A 110 -22.85 -15.13 8.18
CA GLU A 110 -21.75 -15.39 7.26
C GLU A 110 -21.56 -14.25 6.25
N TYR A 111 -20.31 -13.89 6.01
CA TYR A 111 -19.94 -12.96 4.94
C TYR A 111 -19.71 -13.73 3.64
N HIS A 112 -20.17 -13.18 2.52
CA HIS A 112 -19.79 -13.64 1.20
C HIS A 112 -19.15 -12.50 0.42
N LEU A 113 -17.97 -12.79 -0.12
CA LEU A 113 -17.15 -11.91 -0.91
C LEU A 113 -17.04 -12.46 -2.33
N GLY A 114 -17.71 -11.81 -3.28
CA GLY A 114 -17.47 -12.00 -4.70
C GLY A 114 -16.30 -11.12 -5.16
N ILE A 115 -15.29 -11.70 -5.80
CA ILE A 115 -14.20 -10.99 -6.45
C ILE A 115 -14.13 -11.47 -7.90
N ASN A 116 -14.47 -10.58 -8.83
CA ASN A 116 -14.70 -10.93 -10.24
C ASN A 116 -15.63 -12.16 -10.32
N ASP A 117 -15.15 -13.28 -10.86
CA ASP A 117 -15.91 -14.53 -11.01
C ASP A 117 -15.73 -15.51 -9.84
N GLN A 118 -14.91 -15.16 -8.86
CA GLN A 118 -14.65 -15.99 -7.69
C GLN A 118 -15.56 -15.61 -6.53
N GLN A 119 -15.96 -16.61 -5.76
CA GLN A 119 -16.70 -16.42 -4.52
C GLN A 119 -15.92 -17.01 -3.35
N ILE A 120 -15.78 -16.21 -2.31
CA ILE A 120 -15.07 -16.54 -1.08
C ILE A 120 -16.06 -16.30 0.07
N SER A 121 -16.02 -17.14 1.09
CA SER A 121 -16.76 -16.94 2.34
C SER A 121 -15.77 -16.69 3.48
N PRO A 122 -15.43 -15.42 3.79
CA PRO A 122 -14.56 -15.11 4.91
C PRO A 122 -15.22 -15.52 6.25
N ASP A 123 -14.43 -16.08 7.15
CA ASP A 123 -14.87 -16.56 8.47
C ASP A 123 -15.22 -15.44 9.46
N SER A 124 -14.84 -14.21 9.14
CA SER A 124 -14.95 -13.06 10.02
C SER A 124 -14.98 -11.74 9.24
N ARG A 125 -15.40 -10.66 9.93
CA ARG A 125 -15.35 -9.30 9.37
C ARG A 125 -13.91 -8.88 9.06
N ASP A 126 -12.98 -9.28 9.91
CA ASP A 126 -11.56 -8.94 9.76
C ASP A 126 -10.94 -9.67 8.57
N ALA A 127 -11.23 -10.98 8.39
CA ALA A 127 -10.80 -11.72 7.20
C ALA A 127 -11.40 -11.15 5.91
N LEU A 128 -12.66 -10.70 5.94
CA LEU A 128 -13.29 -10.00 4.82
C LEU A 128 -12.52 -8.72 4.45
N ILE A 129 -12.21 -7.88 5.45
CA ILE A 129 -11.51 -6.61 5.24
C ILE A 129 -10.07 -6.84 4.77
N GLU A 130 -9.36 -7.77 5.39
CA GLU A 130 -8.02 -8.16 4.99
C GLU A 130 -7.99 -8.58 3.52
N ARG A 131 -8.92 -9.44 3.09
CA ARG A 131 -8.99 -9.90 1.71
C ARG A 131 -9.36 -8.78 0.74
N VAL A 132 -10.35 -7.94 1.06
CA VAL A 132 -10.73 -6.79 0.22
C VAL A 132 -9.54 -5.84 0.03
N MET A 133 -8.84 -5.49 1.11
CA MET A 133 -7.69 -4.59 1.02
C MET A 133 -6.53 -5.22 0.24
N PHE A 134 -6.30 -6.53 0.41
CA PHE A 134 -5.30 -7.26 -0.36
C PHE A 134 -5.58 -7.19 -1.86
N GLU A 135 -6.80 -7.51 -2.30
CA GLU A 135 -7.14 -7.50 -3.73
C GLU A 135 -7.04 -6.09 -4.36
N ILE A 136 -7.45 -5.06 -3.61
CA ILE A 136 -7.37 -3.68 -4.08
C ILE A 136 -5.91 -3.26 -4.28
N LEU A 137 -5.04 -3.60 -3.33
CA LEU A 137 -3.62 -3.33 -3.44
C LEU A 137 -2.98 -4.14 -4.59
N GLU A 138 -3.36 -5.40 -4.75
CA GLU A 138 -2.88 -6.27 -5.83
C GLU A 138 -3.25 -5.76 -7.21
N VAL A 139 -4.51 -5.35 -7.42
CA VAL A 139 -4.93 -4.84 -8.74
C VAL A 139 -4.23 -3.51 -9.07
N ALA A 140 -4.00 -2.63 -8.09
CA ALA A 140 -3.45 -1.29 -8.30
C ALA A 140 -2.11 -1.29 -9.05
N TYR A 141 -1.27 -2.32 -8.88
CA TYR A 141 0.02 -2.41 -9.54
C TYR A 141 0.08 -3.38 -10.73
N ARG A 142 -0.95 -4.22 -10.94
CA ARG A 142 -0.99 -5.24 -12.01
C ARG A 142 -1.57 -4.73 -13.33
N VAL A 143 -2.27 -3.59 -13.33
CA VAL A 143 -2.95 -3.06 -14.53
C VAL A 143 -1.97 -2.66 -15.64
N LYS A 144 -0.81 -2.11 -15.30
CA LYS A 144 0.19 -1.66 -16.28
C LYS A 144 1.55 -2.29 -15.98
N PRO A 145 2.38 -2.56 -17.00
CA PRO A 145 3.77 -2.97 -16.78
C PRO A 145 4.52 -1.99 -15.89
N LYS A 146 5.26 -2.53 -14.92
CA LYS A 146 6.05 -1.77 -13.95
C LYS A 146 7.53 -2.04 -14.17
N LEU A 147 8.37 -1.12 -13.71
CA LEU A 147 9.81 -1.39 -13.51
C LEU A 147 9.98 -2.33 -12.31
N ALA A 148 9.34 -2.00 -11.20
CA ALA A 148 9.37 -2.77 -9.95
C ALA A 148 8.21 -2.37 -9.04
N VAL A 149 7.88 -3.21 -8.06
CA VAL A 149 6.97 -2.84 -6.97
C VAL A 149 7.72 -2.99 -5.65
N LEU A 150 7.81 -1.91 -4.89
CA LEU A 150 8.55 -1.88 -3.63
C LEU A 150 7.60 -1.93 -2.43
N HIS A 151 7.89 -2.75 -1.42
CA HIS A 151 7.22 -2.75 -0.12
C HIS A 151 7.71 -1.54 0.69
N ALA A 152 7.19 -0.39 0.32
CA ALA A 152 7.62 0.89 0.83
C ALA A 152 6.39 1.74 1.16
N ALA A 153 6.64 2.81 1.89
CA ALA A 153 5.71 3.92 2.02
C ALA A 153 6.29 5.14 1.31
N ALA A 154 5.46 6.06 0.85
CA ALA A 154 5.90 7.18 0.04
C ALA A 154 5.15 8.47 0.34
N ILE A 155 5.91 9.56 0.33
CA ILE A 155 5.40 10.92 0.31
C ILE A 155 5.96 11.66 -0.89
N ALA A 156 5.32 12.75 -1.26
CA ALA A 156 5.89 13.80 -2.08
C ALA A 156 6.22 15.03 -1.24
N SER A 157 7.40 15.57 -1.48
CA SER A 157 7.77 16.94 -1.10
C SER A 157 8.60 17.56 -2.24
N ASN A 158 8.52 18.88 -2.41
CA ASN A 158 9.31 19.62 -3.40
C ASN A 158 9.23 19.04 -4.83
N LYS A 159 8.04 18.62 -5.27
CA LYS A 159 7.75 18.03 -6.60
C LYS A 159 8.39 16.65 -6.88
N ALA A 160 8.89 15.95 -5.87
CA ALA A 160 9.48 14.62 -6.04
C ALA A 160 9.07 13.66 -4.92
N ALA A 161 9.07 12.36 -5.21
CA ALA A 161 8.75 11.33 -4.25
C ALA A 161 9.96 10.93 -3.40
N LEU A 162 9.72 10.68 -2.12
CA LEU A 162 10.67 10.07 -1.19
C LEU A 162 10.10 8.69 -0.79
N LEU A 163 10.88 7.63 -1.01
CA LEU A 163 10.47 6.27 -0.67
C LEU A 163 11.07 5.85 0.66
N PHE A 164 10.24 5.37 1.57
CA PHE A 164 10.64 4.79 2.84
C PHE A 164 10.57 3.28 2.75
N ILE A 165 11.73 2.62 2.80
CA ILE A 165 11.88 1.17 2.56
C ILE A 165 12.39 0.50 3.83
N GLY A 166 11.83 -0.65 4.20
CA GLY A 166 12.26 -1.35 5.40
C GLY A 166 11.36 -2.54 5.69
N SER A 167 11.80 -3.40 6.59
CA SER A 167 11.06 -4.58 7.00
C SER A 167 9.71 -4.21 7.66
N GLN A 168 8.85 -5.22 7.82
CA GLN A 168 7.59 -5.03 8.49
C GLN A 168 7.82 -4.57 9.94
N GLY A 169 7.18 -3.46 10.34
CA GLY A 169 7.34 -2.91 11.70
C GLY A 169 8.51 -1.95 11.88
N SER A 170 9.28 -1.62 10.83
CA SER A 170 10.38 -0.63 10.90
C SER A 170 9.93 0.83 11.13
N GLY A 171 8.61 1.08 11.19
CA GLY A 171 8.04 2.40 11.42
C GLY A 171 7.71 3.20 10.15
N LYS A 172 7.78 2.60 8.95
CA LYS A 172 7.46 3.28 7.66
C LYS A 172 6.15 4.06 7.70
N SER A 173 5.04 3.35 7.96
CA SER A 173 3.69 3.92 7.98
C SER A 173 3.55 5.04 9.01
N THR A 174 4.17 4.85 10.18
CA THR A 174 4.17 5.84 11.27
C THR A 174 4.92 7.10 10.89
N LEU A 175 6.12 6.96 10.31
CA LEU A 175 6.91 8.10 9.86
C LEU A 175 6.20 8.84 8.71
N VAL A 176 5.70 8.12 7.71
CA VAL A 176 4.95 8.71 6.59
C VAL A 176 3.71 9.47 7.07
N ALA A 177 2.91 8.87 7.97
CA ALA A 177 1.75 9.53 8.55
C ALA A 177 2.17 10.83 9.28
N SER A 178 3.25 10.78 10.08
CA SER A 178 3.77 11.97 10.76
C SER A 178 4.18 13.08 9.79
N LEU A 179 4.91 12.74 8.73
CA LEU A 179 5.35 13.69 7.71
C LEU A 179 4.17 14.29 6.93
N CYS A 180 3.11 13.51 6.71
CA CYS A 180 1.88 14.02 6.09
C CYS A 180 1.14 15.01 7.01
N ALA A 181 1.14 14.78 8.33
CA ALA A 181 0.63 15.77 9.28
C ALA A 181 1.45 17.07 9.26
N GLY A 182 2.75 16.98 8.95
CA GLY A 182 3.67 18.10 8.71
C GLY A 182 3.58 18.75 7.32
N GLY A 183 2.61 18.35 6.48
CA GLY A 183 2.33 18.97 5.19
C GLY A 183 2.91 18.27 3.96
N ALA A 184 3.56 17.12 4.11
CA ALA A 184 3.95 16.30 2.95
C ALA A 184 2.71 15.69 2.28
N ILE A 185 2.79 15.46 0.97
CA ILE A 185 1.70 14.82 0.21
C ILE A 185 1.81 13.31 0.37
N TYR A 186 0.75 12.67 0.86
CA TYR A 186 0.69 11.21 0.94
C TYR A 186 0.54 10.59 -0.45
N LEU A 187 1.41 9.63 -0.80
CA LEU A 187 1.36 8.95 -2.11
C LEU A 187 1.02 7.47 -2.01
N ALA A 188 1.61 6.74 -1.06
CA ALA A 188 1.41 5.30 -0.92
C ALA A 188 1.87 4.75 0.43
N ASP A 189 1.36 3.59 0.81
CA ASP A 189 1.85 2.77 1.92
C ASP A 189 1.67 1.28 1.56
N ASP A 190 2.45 0.41 2.20
CA ASP A 190 2.64 -1.01 1.88
C ASP A 190 3.17 -1.34 0.47
N LEU A 191 2.72 -0.68 -0.60
CA LEU A 191 3.14 -0.93 -1.97
C LEU A 191 3.39 0.37 -2.75
N CYS A 192 4.60 0.49 -3.29
CA CYS A 192 5.06 1.61 -4.10
C CYS A 192 5.49 1.11 -5.50
N PRO A 193 4.55 1.05 -6.46
CA PRO A 193 4.87 0.66 -7.83
C PRO A 193 5.65 1.75 -8.56
N LEU A 194 6.71 1.35 -9.26
CA LEU A 194 7.47 2.19 -10.16
C LEU A 194 7.04 1.89 -11.59
N ASP A 195 6.66 2.91 -12.36
CA ASP A 195 6.43 2.74 -13.80
C ASP A 195 7.73 2.41 -14.56
N LYS A 196 7.64 2.12 -15.86
CA LYS A 196 8.81 1.80 -16.69
C LYS A 196 9.85 2.91 -16.79
N SER A 197 9.51 4.16 -16.46
CA SER A 197 10.46 5.27 -16.37
C SER A 197 11.14 5.38 -15.00
N GLY A 198 10.73 4.55 -14.03
CA GLY A 198 11.22 4.60 -12.66
C GLY A 198 10.61 5.73 -11.83
N CYS A 199 9.45 6.27 -12.24
CA CYS A 199 8.65 7.18 -11.45
C CYS A 199 7.67 6.40 -10.58
N LEU A 200 7.41 6.89 -9.37
CA LEU A 200 6.42 6.33 -8.46
C LEU A 200 5.01 6.59 -9.01
N VAL A 201 4.20 5.55 -9.06
CA VAL A 201 2.76 5.62 -9.28
C VAL A 201 2.07 5.63 -7.90
N PRO A 202 1.32 6.69 -7.54
CA PRO A 202 0.62 6.76 -6.26
C PRO A 202 -0.38 5.59 -6.10
N VAL A 203 -0.43 5.03 -4.90
CA VAL A 203 -1.41 4.01 -4.47
C VAL A 203 -1.91 4.44 -3.09
N PRO A 204 -2.81 5.44 -3.02
CA PRO A 204 -3.19 6.11 -1.78
C PRO A 204 -4.18 5.29 -0.93
N ALA A 205 -3.90 4.00 -0.74
CA ALA A 205 -4.67 3.14 0.17
C ALA A 205 -4.62 3.67 1.61
N PRO A 206 -5.61 3.39 2.47
CA PRO A 206 -5.53 3.76 3.87
C PRO A 206 -4.37 3.02 4.56
N GLN A 207 -3.65 3.72 5.43
CA GLN A 207 -2.54 3.15 6.17
C GLN A 207 -3.05 2.25 7.30
N ALA A 208 -2.58 1.01 7.38
CA ALA A 208 -2.93 0.10 8.48
C ALA A 208 -2.02 0.35 9.70
N ILE A 209 -2.39 1.31 10.54
CA ILE A 209 -1.58 1.70 11.70
C ILE A 209 -1.71 0.66 12.82
N LYS A 210 -0.58 0.06 13.17
CA LYS A 210 -0.48 -0.92 14.26
C LYS A 210 -0.60 -0.28 15.64
N GLU A 211 -1.11 -1.06 16.59
CA GLU A 211 -1.35 -0.64 17.98
C GLU A 211 -0.22 0.15 18.64
N GLY A 212 1.02 -0.31 18.49
CA GLY A 212 2.19 0.38 19.08
C GLY A 212 2.42 1.81 18.56
N SER A 213 1.81 2.21 17.44
CA SER A 213 1.92 3.56 16.87
C SER A 213 0.72 4.46 17.20
N TRP A 214 -0.35 3.94 17.80
CA TRP A 214 -1.54 4.75 18.12
C TRP A 214 -1.25 5.90 19.10
N PRO A 215 -0.43 5.75 20.17
CA PRO A 215 -0.13 6.89 21.05
C PRO A 215 0.68 8.00 20.37
N ILE A 216 1.48 7.64 19.37
CA ILE A 216 2.30 8.59 18.60
C ILE A 216 1.41 9.34 17.62
N LEU A 217 0.71 8.61 16.74
CA LEU A 217 -0.12 9.21 15.71
C LEU A 217 -1.43 9.78 16.24
N GLY A 218 -1.95 9.32 17.37
CA GLY A 218 -3.17 9.84 17.98
C GLY A 218 -3.06 11.30 18.41
N LYS A 219 -1.84 11.81 18.62
CA LYS A 219 -1.58 13.24 18.86
C LYS A 219 -1.78 14.08 17.59
N LEU A 220 -1.43 13.52 16.44
CA LEU A 220 -1.50 14.18 15.11
C LEU A 220 -2.86 13.94 14.44
N TYR A 221 -3.46 12.79 14.69
CA TYR A 221 -4.73 12.32 14.14
C TYR A 221 -5.66 11.83 15.26
N PRO A 222 -6.28 12.73 16.06
CA PRO A 222 -7.14 12.34 17.18
C PRO A 222 -8.30 11.41 16.80
N GLN A 223 -8.79 11.51 15.56
CA GLN A 223 -9.82 10.65 14.99
C GLN A 223 -9.37 9.19 14.87
N LEU A 224 -8.07 8.92 14.70
CA LEU A 224 -7.53 7.55 14.60
C LEU A 224 -7.90 6.74 15.84
N LEU A 225 -7.81 7.35 17.02
CA LEU A 225 -8.14 6.72 18.31
C LEU A 225 -9.63 6.37 18.46
N LYS A 226 -10.49 6.95 17.60
CA LYS A 226 -11.94 6.69 17.57
C LYS A 226 -12.35 5.72 16.46
N SER A 227 -11.47 5.41 15.51
CA SER A 227 -11.74 4.45 14.43
C SER A 227 -11.99 3.02 14.97
N PRO A 228 -12.59 2.11 14.19
CA PRO A 228 -12.66 0.71 14.59
C PRO A 228 -11.26 0.05 14.66
N ILE A 229 -11.12 -0.96 15.51
CA ILE A 229 -9.94 -1.85 15.54
C ILE A 229 -10.25 -3.06 14.67
N TYR A 230 -9.27 -3.46 13.86
CA TYR A 230 -9.33 -4.64 13.00
C TYR A 230 -8.14 -5.55 13.30
N GLN A 231 -8.28 -6.85 13.08
CA GLN A 231 -7.14 -7.77 12.98
C GLN A 231 -6.65 -7.87 11.53
N ARG A 232 -5.35 -7.65 11.34
CA ARG A 232 -4.66 -7.84 10.06
C ARG A 232 -3.38 -8.62 10.29
N PHE A 233 -3.27 -9.80 9.68
CA PHE A 233 -2.15 -10.73 9.88
C PHE A 233 -1.80 -10.96 11.36
N GLY A 234 -2.82 -11.18 12.20
CA GLY A 234 -2.67 -11.40 13.64
C GLY A 234 -2.25 -10.18 14.45
N ARG A 235 -2.39 -8.96 13.91
CA ARG A 235 -2.07 -7.70 14.59
C ARG A 235 -3.26 -6.77 14.60
N SER A 236 -3.49 -6.13 15.75
CA SER A 236 -4.45 -5.04 15.90
C SER A 236 -4.01 -3.81 15.11
N VAL A 237 -4.86 -3.37 14.18
CA VAL A 237 -4.65 -2.18 13.35
C VAL A 237 -5.86 -1.25 13.36
N ARG A 238 -5.60 0.03 13.10
CA ARG A 238 -6.60 1.04 12.77
C ARG A 238 -6.24 1.63 11.42
N TYR A 239 -7.21 1.70 10.51
CA TYR A 239 -6.99 2.30 9.20
C TYR A 239 -7.03 3.83 9.32
N LEU A 240 -5.99 4.46 8.78
CA LEU A 240 -5.87 5.90 8.62
C LEU A 240 -6.01 6.25 7.14
N ALA A 241 -7.16 6.82 6.78
CA ALA A 241 -7.33 7.42 5.46
C ALA A 241 -6.53 8.74 5.37
N PRO A 242 -6.07 9.14 4.17
CA PRO A 242 -5.44 10.44 3.96
C PRO A 242 -6.35 11.57 4.44
N ALA A 243 -5.85 12.46 5.29
CA ALA A 243 -6.66 13.51 5.92
C ALA A 243 -7.14 14.58 4.93
N ALA A 244 -6.34 14.86 3.90
CA ALA A 244 -6.67 15.78 2.81
C ALA A 244 -6.48 15.02 1.48
N PRO A 245 -7.52 14.36 0.97
CA PRO A 245 -7.46 13.71 -0.33
C PRO A 245 -7.15 14.72 -1.43
N ASP A 246 -6.19 14.38 -2.28
CA ASP A 246 -5.75 15.23 -3.40
C ASP A 246 -5.64 14.38 -4.66
N PRO A 247 -6.76 14.19 -5.39
CA PRO A 247 -6.80 13.35 -6.57
C PRO A 247 -5.81 13.79 -7.66
N ASP A 248 -5.57 15.08 -7.83
CA ASP A 248 -4.64 15.60 -8.85
C ASP A 248 -3.21 15.11 -8.59
N ASN A 249 -2.82 15.07 -7.32
CA ASN A 249 -1.52 14.52 -6.92
C ASN A 249 -1.44 12.99 -7.05
N TRP A 250 -2.57 12.29 -7.01
CA TRP A 250 -2.64 10.83 -7.14
C TRP A 250 -2.79 10.34 -8.59
N LEU A 251 -3.28 11.17 -9.49
CA LEU A 251 -3.45 10.87 -10.92
C LEU A 251 -2.16 10.99 -11.74
N ARG A 252 -1.10 11.59 -11.17
CA ARG A 252 0.21 11.75 -11.81
C ARG A 252 1.27 10.85 -11.20
N THR A 253 2.32 10.57 -11.98
CA THR A 253 3.53 9.89 -11.47
C THR A 253 4.54 10.89 -10.92
N TRP A 254 5.41 10.40 -10.04
CA TRP A 254 6.37 11.23 -9.31
C TRP A 254 7.80 10.75 -9.51
N PRO A 255 8.73 11.62 -9.95
CA PRO A 255 10.13 11.24 -10.00
C PRO A 255 10.63 10.93 -8.57
N VAL A 256 11.28 9.79 -8.41
CA VAL A 256 11.85 9.41 -7.11
C VAL A 256 13.15 10.16 -6.87
N LYS A 257 13.18 10.95 -5.79
CA LYS A 257 14.33 11.75 -5.36
C LYS A 257 15.38 10.92 -4.63
N ALA A 258 14.95 10.11 -3.67
CA ALA A 258 15.83 9.28 -2.86
C ALA A 258 15.07 8.12 -2.20
N LEU A 259 15.84 7.18 -1.68
CA LEU A 259 15.38 6.09 -0.82
C LEU A 259 15.79 6.36 0.62
N VAL A 260 14.92 6.11 1.58
CA VAL A 260 15.19 6.26 3.01
C VAL A 260 14.87 4.95 3.69
N PHE A 261 15.83 4.44 4.45
CA PHE A 261 15.69 3.21 5.23
C PHE A 261 15.53 3.58 6.71
N PRO A 262 14.29 3.73 7.21
CA PRO A 262 14.02 4.08 8.60
C PRO A 262 14.42 2.95 9.55
N VAL A 263 15.10 3.32 10.63
CA VAL A 263 15.50 2.46 11.74
C VAL A 263 15.03 3.10 13.04
N TYR A 264 13.81 2.76 13.46
CA TYR A 264 13.30 3.19 14.75
C TYR A 264 14.07 2.54 15.90
N ARG A 265 14.61 3.37 16.81
CA ARG A 265 15.24 2.92 18.06
C ARG A 265 14.63 3.71 19.21
N PRO A 266 13.89 3.07 20.14
CA PRO A 266 13.25 3.76 21.26
C PRO A 266 14.21 4.62 22.10
N GLN A 267 15.49 4.25 22.11
CA GLN A 267 16.57 4.97 22.78
C GLN A 267 17.76 5.02 21.82
N GLY A 268 18.20 6.22 21.46
CA GLY A 268 19.33 6.43 20.57
C GLY A 268 19.31 7.80 19.90
N PRO A 269 20.45 8.24 19.36
CA PRO A 269 20.52 9.52 18.65
C PRO A 269 19.75 9.43 17.32
N ALA A 270 19.19 10.56 16.92
CA ALA A 270 18.70 10.76 15.58
C ALA A 270 19.90 11.00 14.64
N LEU A 271 20.03 10.18 13.61
CA LEU A 271 21.16 10.22 12.66
C LEU A 271 20.66 9.88 11.26
N ILE A 272 21.23 10.53 10.25
CA ILE A 272 21.01 10.20 8.85
C ILE A 272 22.35 10.05 8.15
N GLU A 273 22.51 8.93 7.44
CA GLU A 273 23.77 8.53 6.83
C GLU A 273 23.54 8.18 5.36
N ASN A 274 24.43 8.62 4.46
CA ASN A 274 24.40 8.18 3.07
C ASN A 274 24.73 6.69 3.00
N LEU A 275 24.06 5.97 2.10
CA LEU A 275 24.34 4.57 1.82
C LEU A 275 25.07 4.42 0.49
N ASP A 276 26.14 3.63 0.50
CA ASP A 276 26.80 3.18 -0.72
C ASP A 276 25.96 2.15 -1.50
N ALA A 277 26.45 1.72 -2.66
CA ALA A 277 25.76 0.75 -3.51
C ALA A 277 25.50 -0.60 -2.81
N MET A 278 26.47 -1.12 -2.06
CA MET A 278 26.35 -2.43 -1.40
C MET A 278 25.40 -2.37 -0.22
N GLN A 279 25.49 -1.31 0.59
CA GLN A 279 24.58 -1.08 1.70
C GLN A 279 23.14 -0.93 1.19
N LYS A 280 22.92 -0.16 0.12
CA LYS A 280 21.60 -0.04 -0.54
C LYS A 280 20.99 -1.41 -0.88
N LEU A 281 21.76 -2.26 -1.55
CA LEU A 281 21.31 -3.60 -1.94
C LEU A 281 21.04 -4.49 -0.72
N SER A 282 21.91 -4.43 0.30
CA SER A 282 21.74 -5.19 1.53
C SER A 282 20.44 -4.80 2.26
N TYR A 283 20.17 -3.51 2.43
CA TYR A 283 18.92 -3.04 3.04
C TYR A 283 17.68 -3.41 2.21
N LEU A 284 17.76 -3.35 0.88
CA LEU A 284 16.68 -3.80 0.01
C LEU A 284 16.39 -5.29 0.17
N GLY A 285 17.44 -6.13 0.19
CA GLY A 285 17.31 -7.56 0.43
C GLY A 285 16.64 -7.88 1.77
N GLN A 286 17.12 -7.26 2.86
CA GLN A 286 16.59 -7.47 4.22
C GLN A 286 15.16 -6.95 4.42
N SER A 287 14.75 -5.97 3.62
CA SER A 287 13.43 -5.35 3.75
C SER A 287 12.29 -6.19 3.14
N ASN A 288 12.61 -7.30 2.49
CA ASN A 288 11.69 -8.12 1.72
C ASN A 288 10.81 -7.29 0.76
N SER A 289 11.42 -6.29 0.11
CA SER A 289 10.64 -5.22 -0.51
C SER A 289 10.33 -5.39 -1.98
N LEU A 290 10.97 -6.28 -2.72
CA LEU A 290 10.64 -6.38 -4.15
C LEU A 290 9.47 -7.33 -4.38
N ARG A 291 8.55 -6.91 -5.25
CA ARG A 291 7.49 -7.75 -5.82
C ARG A 291 7.42 -7.61 -7.34
N GLY A 292 6.90 -8.65 -7.99
CA GLY A 292 6.67 -8.71 -9.44
C GLY A 292 7.87 -9.13 -10.29
N SER A 293 7.65 -9.23 -11.60
CA SER A 293 8.59 -9.77 -12.59
C SER A 293 9.57 -8.72 -13.15
N ALA A 294 10.10 -7.84 -12.29
CA ALA A 294 11.04 -6.81 -12.70
C ALA A 294 12.27 -7.44 -13.39
N GLU A 295 12.68 -6.88 -14.54
CA GLU A 295 13.99 -7.18 -15.10
C GLU A 295 15.04 -6.62 -14.14
N LEU A 296 15.78 -7.52 -13.51
CA LEU A 296 16.64 -7.17 -12.38
C LEU A 296 17.73 -6.17 -12.76
N SER A 297 18.24 -6.25 -13.99
CA SER A 297 19.21 -5.31 -14.53
C SER A 297 18.66 -3.87 -14.63
N GLU A 298 17.40 -3.70 -15.05
CA GLU A 298 16.74 -2.39 -15.11
C GLU A 298 16.57 -1.80 -13.71
N LEU A 299 16.17 -2.62 -12.74
CA LEU A 299 16.05 -2.20 -11.34
C LEU A 299 17.39 -1.77 -10.75
N LEU A 300 18.46 -2.54 -10.98
CA LEU A 300 19.80 -2.22 -10.51
C LEU A 300 20.33 -0.92 -11.14
N ALA A 301 20.11 -0.72 -12.44
CA ALA A 301 20.48 0.52 -13.13
C ALA A 301 19.73 1.73 -12.55
N TRP A 302 18.43 1.59 -12.28
CA TRP A 302 17.65 2.63 -11.62
C TRP A 302 18.17 2.91 -10.20
N LEU A 303 18.42 1.88 -9.39
CA LEU A 303 18.93 1.99 -8.01
C LEU A 303 20.31 2.66 -7.94
N GLN A 304 21.17 2.40 -8.92
CA GLN A 304 22.50 3.01 -8.98
C GLN A 304 22.42 4.54 -9.01
N GLY A 305 21.48 5.08 -9.78
CA GLY A 305 21.26 6.52 -9.93
C GLY A 305 20.47 7.18 -8.79
N LYS A 306 20.01 6.42 -7.78
CA LYS A 306 19.24 6.97 -6.66
C LYS A 306 20.10 7.14 -5.40
N PRO A 307 20.16 8.36 -4.82
CA PRO A 307 20.64 8.57 -3.48
C PRO A 307 19.83 7.72 -2.49
N ALA A 308 20.50 7.20 -1.47
CA ALA A 308 19.82 6.50 -0.39
C ALA A 308 20.42 6.82 0.96
N PHE A 309 19.56 6.77 1.98
CA PHE A 309 19.91 7.17 3.32
C PHE A 309 19.41 6.14 4.33
N ARG A 310 20.22 5.87 5.35
CA ARG A 310 19.74 5.23 6.58
C ARG A 310 19.32 6.32 7.54
N LEU A 311 18.09 6.24 8.05
CA LEU A 311 17.54 7.23 8.99
C LEU A 311 17.23 6.55 10.32
N GLN A 312 18.07 6.77 11.32
CA GLN A 312 17.84 6.31 12.69
C GLN A 312 17.17 7.40 13.51
N TYR A 313 16.15 7.05 14.30
CA TYR A 313 15.43 8.01 15.15
C TYR A 313 14.69 7.30 16.30
N SER A 314 14.43 8.05 17.37
CA SER A 314 13.54 7.68 18.49
C SER A 314 12.23 8.47 18.49
N HIS A 315 12.22 9.67 17.92
CA HIS A 315 11.03 10.50 17.75
C HIS A 315 10.86 10.92 16.30
N VAL A 316 9.60 10.99 15.85
CA VAL A 316 9.25 11.35 14.48
C VAL A 316 9.63 12.80 14.15
N ASP A 317 9.60 13.70 15.13
CA ASP A 317 9.99 15.10 14.97
C ASP A 317 11.49 15.24 14.65
N ASP A 318 12.35 14.44 15.29
CA ASP A 318 13.78 14.42 15.00
C ASP A 318 14.06 13.86 13.59
N ALA A 319 13.30 12.84 13.19
CA ALA A 319 13.38 12.29 11.84
C ALA A 319 12.99 13.33 10.79
N GLU A 320 11.91 14.06 11.00
CA GLU A 320 11.49 15.17 10.13
C GLU A 320 12.56 16.26 10.05
N ALA A 321 13.12 16.69 11.18
CA ALA A 321 14.17 17.70 11.23
C ALA A 321 15.41 17.29 10.42
N LEU A 322 15.85 16.02 10.54
CA LEU A 322 16.96 15.50 9.76
C LEU A 322 16.67 15.47 8.26
N LEU A 323 15.48 15.04 7.86
CA LEU A 323 15.06 15.02 6.46
C LEU A 323 15.03 16.44 5.87
N ARG A 324 14.57 17.44 6.62
CA ARG A 324 14.60 18.86 6.21
C ARG A 324 16.02 19.40 6.10
N ASN A 325 16.88 19.11 7.06
CA ASN A 325 18.29 19.55 7.05
C ASN A 325 19.07 18.95 5.87
N TYR A 326 18.75 17.72 5.47
CA TYR A 326 19.29 17.06 4.27
C TYR A 326 18.57 17.48 2.98
N GLN A 327 17.65 18.44 3.06
CA GLN A 327 16.85 18.95 1.94
C GLN A 327 16.10 17.84 1.20
N LEU A 328 15.72 16.77 1.90
CA LEU A 328 14.94 15.67 1.31
C LEU A 328 13.46 16.04 1.25
N ILE A 329 12.96 16.71 2.29
CA ILE A 329 11.59 17.21 2.40
C ILE A 329 11.53 18.72 2.61
#